data_AF-A0A3C1H6E5-F1
#
_entry.id   AF-A0A3C1H6E5-F1
#
_cell.length_a   1.000
_cell.length_b   1.000
_cell.length_c   1.000
_cell.angle_alpha   90.00
_cell.angle_beta   90.00
_cell.angle_gamma   90.00
#
_symmetry.space_group_name_H-M   'P 1'
#
loop_
_entity.id
_entity.type
_entity.pdbx_description
1 polymer ?
#
loop_
_entity_poly.entity_id
_entity_poly.type
_entity_poly.pdbx_seq_one_letter_code
_entity_poly.pdbx_strand_id
1 'polypeptide(L)'
;RGLLAGTLALLSALPGWTSPRPVPVPPGPRIDRIERYQAGQVLIHFDTEPNATYELQYTVASPRPALPDKEWITLWTAPKLPFPNHYIYPDDRVGGQRFYRLLVLP
;
A
#
# COMPACT_ATOMS: atom_id res chain seq x y z
N ARG A 1 11.53 -37.92 51.60
CA ARG A 1 10.13 -37.94 51.08
C ARG A 1 9.94 -36.61 50.35
N GLY A 2 9.79 -36.49 49.04
CA GLY A 2 9.71 -37.44 47.93
C GLY A 2 10.08 -36.69 46.64
N LEU A 3 10.52 -37.45 45.62
CA LEU A 3 10.88 -36.96 44.29
C LEU A 3 9.66 -36.45 43.51
N LEU A 4 9.84 -35.39 42.74
CA LEU A 4 8.99 -35.11 41.57
C LEU A 4 9.83 -35.32 40.31
N ALA A 5 9.69 -36.52 39.75
CA ALA A 5 9.96 -36.81 38.36
C ALA A 5 8.72 -36.43 37.54
N GLY A 6 8.90 -35.78 36.38
CA GLY A 6 7.80 -35.31 35.55
C GLY A 6 8.24 -34.92 34.14
N THR A 7 8.83 -35.89 33.45
CA THR A 7 8.74 -36.17 32.00
C THR A 7 8.79 -34.99 31.00
N LEU A 8 9.93 -34.87 30.30
CA LEU A 8 10.02 -34.21 29.00
C LEU A 8 9.08 -34.91 28.00
N ALA A 9 8.14 -34.15 27.43
CA ALA A 9 7.46 -34.57 26.20
C ALA A 9 8.42 -34.35 25.01
N LEU A 10 9.03 -35.43 24.53
CA LEU A 10 9.65 -35.46 23.21
C LEU A 10 8.53 -35.34 22.17
N LEU A 11 8.41 -34.19 21.49
CA LEU A 11 7.66 -34.14 20.24
C LEU A 11 8.48 -34.85 19.16
N SER A 12 7.99 -36.02 18.77
CA SER A 12 8.43 -36.73 17.58
C SER A 12 8.17 -35.87 16.33
N ALA A 13 9.24 -35.58 15.59
CA ALA A 13 9.19 -34.89 14.31
C ALA A 13 8.55 -35.80 13.25
N LEU A 14 7.41 -35.39 12.69
CA LEU A 14 6.90 -35.96 11.45
C LEU A 14 7.73 -35.40 10.28
N PRO A 15 8.24 -36.24 9.35
CA PRO A 15 8.94 -35.76 8.18
C PRO A 15 7.91 -35.18 7.20
N GLY A 16 8.03 -33.89 6.89
CA GLY A 16 7.35 -33.30 5.72
C GLY A 16 6.71 -31.93 5.89
N TRP A 17 6.61 -31.37 7.10
CA TRP A 17 6.09 -30.01 7.27
C TRP A 17 7.21 -28.97 7.15
N THR A 18 7.67 -28.70 5.93
CA THR A 18 8.42 -27.45 5.71
C THR A 18 7.46 -26.30 5.96
N SER A 19 7.76 -25.44 6.93
CA SER A 19 7.00 -24.20 7.13
C SER A 19 6.86 -23.50 5.76
N PRO A 20 5.66 -23.06 5.35
CA PRO A 20 5.50 -22.41 4.06
C PRO A 20 6.50 -21.25 3.98
N ARG A 21 7.32 -21.26 2.92
CA ARG A 21 8.30 -20.22 2.66
C ARG A 21 7.54 -18.88 2.71
N PRO A 22 7.99 -17.88 3.49
CA PRO A 22 7.36 -16.57 3.48
C PRO A 22 7.28 -16.08 2.04
N VAL A 23 6.07 -16.01 1.49
CA VAL A 23 5.86 -15.40 0.18
C VAL A 23 6.06 -13.90 0.40
N PRO A 24 6.99 -13.23 -0.30
CA PRO A 24 7.08 -11.79 -0.22
C PRO A 24 5.72 -11.22 -0.60
N VAL A 25 5.04 -10.56 0.33
CA VAL A 25 3.86 -9.76 0.02
C VAL A 25 4.36 -8.65 -0.91
N PRO A 26 3.86 -8.53 -2.16
CA PRO A 26 4.24 -7.43 -3.01
C PRO A 26 4.01 -6.12 -2.24
N PRO A 27 4.95 -5.17 -2.27
CA PRO A 27 4.70 -3.87 -1.66
C PRO A 27 3.39 -3.34 -2.23
N GLY A 28 2.46 -2.95 -1.36
CA GLY A 28 1.19 -2.38 -1.78
C GLY A 28 1.40 -1.15 -2.68
N PRO A 29 0.34 -0.67 -3.35
CA PRO A 29 0.42 0.52 -4.20
C PRO A 29 1.03 1.68 -3.39
N ARG A 30 2.04 2.34 -3.96
CA ARG A 30 2.80 3.37 -3.25
C ARG A 30 2.99 4.62 -4.09
N ILE A 31 2.88 5.77 -3.43
CA ILE A 31 3.33 7.05 -3.95
C ILE A 31 4.79 7.18 -3.53
N ASP A 32 5.70 7.27 -4.49
CA ASP A 32 7.15 7.30 -4.22
C ASP A 32 7.57 8.64 -3.63
N ARG A 33 7.07 9.74 -4.21
CA ARG A 33 7.30 11.09 -3.69
C ARG A 33 6.20 12.06 -4.11
N ILE A 34 6.06 13.12 -3.33
CA ILE A 34 5.28 14.30 -3.67
C ILE A 34 6.23 15.49 -3.60
N GLU A 35 6.42 16.17 -4.73
CA GLU A 35 7.31 17.32 -4.83
C GLU A 35 6.51 18.60 -5.06
N ARG A 36 7.02 19.72 -4.54
CA ARG A 36 6.42 21.03 -4.77
C ARG A 36 6.62 21.42 -6.24
N TYR A 37 5.57 21.95 -6.85
CA TYR A 37 5.59 22.40 -8.22
C TYR A 37 4.92 23.76 -8.33
N GLN A 38 5.57 24.70 -9.00
CA GLN A 38 5.09 26.08 -9.20
C GLN A 38 4.51 26.71 -7.91
N ALA A 39 3.60 27.70 -8.05
CA ALA A 39 3.00 28.44 -6.94
C ALA A 39 1.90 27.62 -6.22
N GLY A 40 2.32 26.62 -5.44
CA GLY A 40 1.42 25.87 -4.55
C GLY A 40 0.74 24.66 -5.18
N GLN A 41 1.29 24.13 -6.28
CA GLN A 41 0.89 22.87 -6.89
C GLN A 41 1.86 21.75 -6.44
N VAL A 42 1.53 20.51 -6.75
CA VAL A 42 2.42 19.37 -6.48
C VAL A 42 2.50 18.42 -7.67
N LEU A 43 3.65 17.78 -7.83
CA LEU A 43 3.80 16.61 -8.70
C LEU A 43 3.79 15.36 -7.82
N ILE A 44 2.95 14.40 -8.21
CA ILE A 44 2.76 13.14 -7.50
C ILE A 44 3.40 12.04 -8.34
N HIS A 45 4.42 11.41 -7.79
CA HIS A 45 5.19 10.35 -8.43
C HIS A 45 4.76 9.00 -7.90
N PHE A 46 4.46 8.06 -8.80
CA PHE A 46 4.10 6.70 -8.42
C PHE A 46 4.36 5.69 -9.52
N ASP A 47 4.64 4.47 -9.09
CA ASP A 47 4.76 3.31 -9.95
C ASP A 47 3.45 2.53 -10.04
N THR A 48 3.22 1.93 -11.21
CA THR A 48 2.14 0.97 -11.45
C THR A 48 2.73 -0.37 -11.86
N GLU A 49 2.17 -1.46 -11.33
CA GLU A 49 2.53 -2.82 -11.74
C GLU A 49 1.85 -3.21 -13.07
N PRO A 50 2.40 -4.20 -13.79
CA PRO A 50 1.76 -4.73 -14.99
C PRO A 50 0.34 -5.23 -14.74
N ASN A 51 -0.53 -5.04 -15.72
CA ASN A 51 -1.87 -5.60 -15.80
C ASN A 51 -2.83 -5.18 -14.68
N ALA A 52 -2.52 -4.09 -13.96
CA ALA A 52 -3.41 -3.49 -12.96
C ALA A 52 -3.82 -2.06 -13.38
N THR A 53 -5.01 -1.66 -12.96
CA THR A 53 -5.51 -0.29 -13.12
C THR A 53 -5.38 0.41 -11.78
N TYR A 54 -4.86 1.64 -11.79
CA TYR A 54 -4.66 2.44 -10.59
C TYR A 54 -5.47 3.72 -10.67
N GLU A 55 -6.12 4.10 -9.58
CA GLU A 55 -6.69 5.43 -9.41
C GLU A 55 -5.86 6.23 -8.43
N LEU A 56 -5.37 7.38 -8.87
CA LEU A 56 -4.84 8.40 -8.00
C LEU A 56 -6.01 9.18 -7.41
N GLN A 57 -6.13 9.17 -6.09
CA GLN A 57 -7.21 9.83 -5.37
C GLN A 57 -6.67 10.81 -4.34
N TYR A 58 -7.46 11.84 -4.03
CA TYR A 58 -7.16 12.77 -2.96
C TYR A 58 -8.34 12.95 -2.01
N THR A 59 -8.04 13.46 -0.82
CA THR A 59 -9.03 13.99 0.12
C THR A 59 -8.46 15.22 0.82
N VAL A 60 -9.33 16.12 1.25
CA VAL A 60 -8.99 17.27 2.11
C VAL A 60 -9.19 16.94 3.59
N ALA A 61 -9.87 15.84 3.90
CA ALA A 61 -10.09 15.40 5.27
C ALA A 61 -8.86 14.64 5.81
N SER A 62 -8.40 15.00 7.01
CA SER A 62 -7.27 14.30 7.66
C SER A 62 -7.54 12.80 7.79
N PRO A 63 -6.73 11.89 7.18
CA PRO A 63 -6.95 10.46 7.12
C PRO A 63 -6.69 9.78 8.48
N ARG A 64 -7.46 10.15 9.50
CA ARG A 64 -7.55 9.42 10.77
C ARG A 64 -8.30 8.09 10.57
N PRO A 65 -7.81 6.95 11.11
CA PRO A 65 -8.43 5.64 10.97
C PRO A 65 -9.88 5.56 11.48
N ALA A 66 -10.30 6.46 12.37
CA ALA A 66 -11.58 6.41 13.06
C ALA A 66 -12.74 7.12 12.34
N LEU A 67 -12.55 7.65 11.13
CA LEU A 67 -13.61 8.31 10.36
C LEU A 67 -13.87 7.53 9.07
N PRO A 68 -14.93 6.71 9.01
CA PRO A 68 -15.23 5.84 7.88
C PRO A 68 -15.65 6.60 6.61
N ASP A 69 -16.14 7.84 6.74
CA ASP A 69 -16.76 8.57 5.64
C ASP A 69 -15.84 9.65 5.06
N LYS A 70 -14.63 9.27 4.65
CA LYS A 70 -13.79 10.18 3.87
C LYS A 70 -14.12 10.02 2.41
N GLU A 71 -14.73 11.06 1.85
CA GLU A 71 -14.84 11.18 0.41
C GLU A 71 -13.42 11.30 -0.18
N TRP A 72 -13.06 10.29 -0.96
CA TRP A 72 -11.88 10.27 -1.79
C TRP A 72 -12.33 10.56 -3.21
N ILE A 73 -11.71 11.57 -3.82
CA ILE A 73 -12.04 12.00 -5.16
C ILE A 73 -10.94 11.51 -6.10
N THR A 74 -11.33 10.85 -7.19
CA THR A 74 -10.40 10.40 -8.23
C THR A 74 -9.88 11.60 -9.03
N LEU A 75 -8.56 11.79 -9.02
CA LEU A 75 -7.85 12.76 -9.85
C LEU A 75 -7.61 12.19 -11.24
N TRP A 76 -7.19 10.93 -11.30
CA TRP A 76 -6.72 10.30 -12.53
C TRP A 76 -6.74 8.78 -12.43
N THR A 77 -6.94 8.14 -13.58
CA THR A 77 -6.92 6.69 -13.73
C THR A 77 -5.78 6.29 -14.67
N ALA A 78 -4.84 5.50 -14.15
CA ALA A 78 -3.75 4.94 -14.92
C ALA A 78 -4.24 3.83 -15.86
N PRO A 79 -3.86 3.83 -17.14
CA PRO A 79 -4.21 2.75 -18.04
C PRO A 79 -3.54 1.43 -17.62
N LYS A 80 -4.25 0.32 -17.84
CA LYS A 80 -3.72 -1.03 -17.66
C LYS A 80 -2.72 -1.36 -18.77
N LEU A 81 -1.44 -1.41 -18.42
CA LEU A 81 -0.34 -1.71 -19.35
C LEU A 81 0.30 -3.07 -19.03
N PRO A 82 0.86 -3.79 -20.02
CA PRO A 82 1.49 -5.10 -19.80
C PRO A 82 2.91 -5.02 -19.21
N PHE A 83 3.34 -3.86 -18.74
CA PHE A 83 4.67 -3.58 -18.18
C PHE A 83 4.54 -2.55 -17.05
N PRO A 84 5.49 -2.51 -16.09
CA PRO A 84 5.47 -1.51 -15.05
C PRO A 84 5.71 -0.12 -15.65
N ASN A 85 5.14 0.91 -15.04
CA ASN A 85 5.33 2.29 -15.51
C ASN A 85 5.47 3.25 -14.33
N HIS A 86 6.17 4.36 -14.57
CA HIS A 86 6.30 5.46 -13.62
C HIS A 86 5.49 6.65 -14.12
N TYR A 87 4.53 7.12 -13.32
CA TYR A 87 3.73 8.29 -13.65
C TYR A 87 4.11 9.49 -12.79
N ILE A 88 4.03 10.66 -13.43
CA ILE A 88 4.16 11.96 -12.79
C ILE A 88 2.87 12.72 -13.08
N TYR A 89 2.03 12.89 -12.07
CA TYR A 89 0.75 13.58 -12.22
C TYR A 89 0.79 14.96 -11.53
N PRO A 90 0.51 16.05 -12.27
CA PRO A 90 0.37 17.38 -11.67
C PRO A 90 -1.02 17.59 -11.05
N ASP A 91 -1.07 17.81 -9.73
CA ASP A 91 -2.26 18.38 -9.09
C ASP A 91 -2.12 19.91 -9.10
N ASP A 92 -2.78 20.54 -10.07
CA ASP A 92 -2.73 21.96 -10.36
C ASP A 92 -3.55 22.84 -9.41
N ARG A 93 -4.32 22.21 -8.50
CA ARG A 93 -5.15 22.90 -7.52
C ARG A 93 -4.29 23.59 -6.49
N VAL A 94 -4.44 24.91 -6.40
CA VAL A 94 -3.69 25.74 -5.47
C VAL A 94 -4.36 25.80 -4.08
N GLY A 95 -3.53 25.87 -3.05
CA GLY A 95 -3.96 26.09 -1.66
C GLY A 95 -4.60 24.87 -0.98
N GLY A 96 -4.47 24.80 0.34
CA GLY A 96 -5.04 23.75 1.18
C GLY A 96 -4.16 22.50 1.31
N GLN A 97 -4.25 21.84 2.47
CA GLN A 97 -3.62 20.54 2.71
C GLN A 97 -4.46 19.45 2.05
N ARG A 98 -3.81 18.54 1.32
CA ARG A 98 -4.42 17.35 0.74
C ARG A 98 -3.67 16.10 1.17
N PHE A 99 -4.39 14.99 1.17
CA PHE A 99 -3.86 13.65 1.39
C PHE A 99 -4.14 12.84 0.13
N TYR A 100 -3.15 12.07 -0.30
CA TYR A 100 -3.21 11.31 -1.54
C TYR A 100 -3.11 9.82 -1.27
N ARG A 101 -3.76 9.02 -2.12
CA ARG A 101 -3.62 7.56 -2.12
C ARG A 101 -3.68 7.02 -3.54
N LEU A 102 -3.20 5.79 -3.70
CA LEU A 102 -3.42 4.98 -4.88
C LEU A 102 -4.38 3.84 -4.53
N LEU A 103 -5.44 3.72 -5.30
CA LEU A 103 -6.38 2.61 -5.25
C LEU A 103 -6.09 1.68 -6.43
N VAL A 104 -5.88 0.40 -6.17
CA VAL A 104 -5.81 -0.62 -7.22
C VAL A 104 -7.23 -1.12 -7.48
N LEU A 105 -7.66 -1.09 -8.74
CA LEU A 105 -8.94 -1.66 -9.14
C LEU A 105 -8.77 -3.15 -9.48
N PRO A 106 -9.76 -4.00 -9.13
CA PRO A 106 -9.77 -5.42 -9.49
C PRO A 106 -9.68 -5.69 -11.00
#